data_AF-A0AAP5MSI6-F1
#
_entry.id   AF-A0AAP5MSI6-F1
#
_cell.length_a   1.000
_cell.length_b   1.000
_cell.length_c   1.000
_cell.angle_alpha   90.00
_cell.angle_beta   90.00
_cell.angle_gamma   90.00
#
_symmetry.space_group_name_H-M   'P 1'
#
loop_
_entity.id
_entity.type
_entity.pdbx_description
1 polymer ?
#
loop_
_entity_poly.entity_id
_entity_poly.type
_entity_poly.pdbx_seq_one_letter_code
_entity_poly.pdbx_strand_id
1 'polypeptide(L)'
;MYNYPMRIHYHRKNGEYDTCSFVKSQDQRIDLLTYKEDYFGALFSFEHPSSHVIESLNFVVHTGQTSKEYSIRFNHYPLLTEVWILEGDDRIYYSENPAIASPFYKNQNPFAFDKAINSASFDHHWGYQGELGCRVEDNQAHFSLWSPTATEVQVVVYESAANDAPVWKTFEMKRGNSYSYNHKDNTIGVWSLDVEEDLVGKTYQYQVQFPHHQTLTRDPYTIATSPDGKRSAILSHVEKQVENFEVKHGSEATWRLENPCKAVICEMHIRDLTKSPTSGVDEHLRGTFLGAAQAGTVNQYGQSTAFDYIKKLGYNYVQLQPIADRHKEYDEDGNVTYNWGYDP
;
A
#
# COMPACT_ATOMS: atom_id res chain seq x y z
N MET A 1 -21.26 7.01 13.49
CA MET A 1 -20.39 6.92 14.68
C MET A 1 -18.98 6.79 14.14
N TYR A 2 -18.10 7.72 14.47
CA TYR A 2 -16.69 7.67 14.04
C TYR A 2 -15.97 6.60 14.86
N ASN A 3 -15.01 5.93 14.25
CA ASN A 3 -14.20 4.94 14.94
C ASN A 3 -12.72 5.14 14.60
N TYR A 4 -11.93 5.56 15.59
CA TYR A 4 -10.55 5.96 15.38
C TYR A 4 -9.61 4.81 15.73
N PRO A 5 -8.95 4.17 14.74
CA PRO A 5 -7.97 3.13 15.00
C PRO A 5 -6.70 3.74 15.64
N MET A 6 -6.27 3.16 16.75
CA MET A 6 -5.10 3.62 17.51
C MET A 6 -4.12 2.51 17.85
N ARG A 7 -2.85 2.88 17.80
CA ARG A 7 -1.75 2.08 18.32
C ARG A 7 -0.80 2.95 19.14
N ILE A 8 -0.54 2.57 20.39
CA ILE A 8 0.33 3.32 21.30
C ILE A 8 1.45 2.39 21.76
N HIS A 9 2.68 2.86 21.63
CA HIS A 9 3.89 2.21 22.11
C HIS A 9 4.44 2.98 23.30
N TYR A 10 4.54 2.35 24.47
CA TYR A 10 5.04 3.00 25.69
C TYR A 10 6.30 2.32 26.23
N HIS A 11 7.36 3.11 26.39
CA HIS A 11 8.66 2.63 26.85
C HIS A 11 9.01 3.09 28.26
N ARG A 12 9.46 2.14 29.09
CA ARG A 12 10.15 2.42 30.37
C ARG A 12 11.55 1.83 30.33
N LYS A 13 12.56 2.59 30.77
CA LYS A 13 13.95 2.11 30.76
C LYS A 13 14.17 0.91 31.67
N ASN A 14 13.47 0.85 32.80
CA ASN A 14 13.56 -0.26 33.75
C ASN A 14 12.77 -1.51 33.29
N GLY A 15 11.89 -1.40 32.30
CA GLY A 15 11.07 -2.50 31.80
C GLY A 15 9.99 -3.00 32.77
N GLU A 16 9.70 -2.28 33.85
CA GLU A 16 8.76 -2.73 34.89
C GLU A 16 7.32 -2.28 34.60
N TYR A 17 6.63 -2.95 33.68
CA TYR A 17 5.26 -2.55 33.28
C TYR A 17 4.17 -3.03 34.24
N ASP A 18 4.40 -4.11 34.99
CA ASP A 18 3.42 -4.69 35.95
C ASP A 18 3.06 -3.76 37.11
N THR A 19 3.91 -2.77 37.38
CA THR A 19 3.67 -1.74 38.40
C THR A 19 2.86 -0.56 37.87
N CYS A 20 2.52 -0.57 36.58
CA CYS A 20 1.80 0.50 35.91
C CYS A 20 0.32 0.17 35.73
N SER A 21 -0.51 1.20 35.73
CA SER A 21 -1.83 1.16 35.12
C SER A 21 -1.92 2.18 33.99
N PHE A 22 -2.55 1.76 32.90
CA PHE A 22 -2.68 2.54 31.67
C PHE A 22 -4.14 2.83 31.43
N VAL A 23 -4.52 4.09 31.29
CA VAL A 23 -5.89 4.46 31.00
C VAL A 23 -5.95 5.40 29.81
N LYS A 24 -7.02 5.30 29.03
CA LYS A 24 -7.39 6.35 28.09
C LYS A 24 -8.53 7.17 28.67
N SER A 25 -8.48 8.47 28.45
CA SER A 25 -9.45 9.44 28.96
C SER A 25 -9.94 10.36 27.84
N GLN A 26 -11.27 10.52 27.75
CA GLN A 26 -11.93 11.43 26.83
C GLN A 26 -13.33 11.78 27.37
N ASP A 27 -13.71 13.06 27.38
CA ASP A 27 -15.04 13.51 27.81
C ASP A 27 -15.52 12.90 29.15
N GLN A 28 -14.65 12.86 30.16
CA GLN A 28 -14.86 12.24 31.48
C GLN A 28 -15.02 10.71 31.50
N ARG A 29 -14.95 10.05 30.33
CA ARG A 29 -14.87 8.60 30.24
C ARG A 29 -13.41 8.16 30.41
N ILE A 30 -13.18 7.23 31.34
CA ILE A 30 -11.87 6.62 31.59
C ILE A 30 -12.00 5.12 31.34
N ASP A 31 -11.19 4.58 30.43
CA ASP A 31 -11.15 3.15 30.15
C ASP A 31 -9.74 2.61 30.48
N LEU A 32 -9.67 1.52 31.26
CA LEU A 32 -8.43 0.80 31.52
C LEU A 32 -7.97 0.06 30.27
N LEU A 33 -6.69 0.17 29.96
CA LEU A 33 -6.07 -0.47 28.81
C LEU A 33 -5.25 -1.69 29.23
N THR A 34 -5.32 -2.74 28.42
CA THR A 34 -4.42 -3.89 28.50
C THR A 34 -3.37 -3.77 27.40
N TYR A 35 -2.15 -4.21 27.70
CA TYR A 35 -1.04 -4.16 26.76
C TYR A 35 -0.57 -5.56 26.38
N LYS A 36 0.10 -5.64 25.23
CA LYS A 36 1.04 -6.70 24.91
C LYS A 36 2.44 -6.10 24.96
N GLU A 37 3.47 -6.91 25.17
CA GLU A 37 4.83 -6.41 25.00
C GLU A 37 5.29 -6.61 23.56
N ASP A 38 5.99 -5.61 23.05
CA ASP A 38 6.78 -5.70 21.83
C ASP A 38 8.23 -5.24 22.09
N TYR A 39 9.02 -5.11 21.02
CA TYR A 39 10.42 -4.68 21.12
C TYR A 39 10.58 -3.27 21.72
N PHE A 40 9.59 -2.39 21.54
CA PHE A 40 9.63 -1.01 22.01
C PHE A 40 9.21 -0.96 23.47
N GLY A 41 8.17 -1.71 23.85
CA GLY A 41 7.68 -1.78 25.22
C GLY A 41 6.24 -2.27 25.32
N ALA A 42 5.42 -1.57 26.11
CA ALA A 42 4.00 -1.86 26.21
C ALA A 42 3.25 -1.32 24.98
N LEU A 43 2.66 -2.23 24.22
CA LEU A 43 1.88 -2.00 23.01
C LEU A 43 0.38 -2.08 23.32
N PHE A 44 -0.34 -1.03 22.96
CA PHE A 44 -1.80 -0.94 23.02
C PHE A 44 -2.34 -0.85 21.61
N SER A 45 -3.37 -1.63 21.29
CA SER A 45 -4.09 -1.54 20.00
C SER A 45 -5.59 -1.58 20.28
N PHE A 46 -6.31 -0.55 19.88
CA PHE A 46 -7.74 -0.43 20.09
C PHE A 46 -8.37 0.53 19.09
N GLU A 47 -9.70 0.51 19.03
CA GLU A 47 -10.49 1.49 18.29
C GLU A 47 -11.24 2.38 19.29
N HIS A 48 -11.27 3.69 19.03
CA HIS A 48 -11.98 4.65 19.86
C HIS A 48 -13.26 5.13 19.16
N PRO A 49 -14.45 4.70 19.61
CA PRO A 49 -15.71 5.15 19.04
C PRO A 49 -16.12 6.52 19.56
N SER A 50 -16.62 7.40 18.68
CA SER A 50 -17.17 8.71 19.04
C SER A 50 -18.42 9.06 18.22
N SER A 51 -19.36 9.78 18.85
CA SER A 51 -20.53 10.33 18.17
C SER A 51 -20.24 11.59 17.36
N HIS A 52 -19.13 12.28 17.65
CA HIS A 52 -18.70 13.52 16.99
C HIS A 52 -17.21 13.45 16.61
N VAL A 53 -16.77 14.36 15.74
CA VAL A 53 -15.35 14.45 15.38
C VAL A 53 -14.54 14.92 16.58
N ILE A 54 -13.47 14.20 16.88
CA ILE A 54 -12.53 14.51 17.97
C ILE A 54 -11.12 14.65 17.42
N GLU A 55 -10.32 15.56 18.01
CA GLU A 55 -8.97 15.87 17.53
C GLU A 55 -7.86 15.18 18.33
N SER A 56 -8.14 14.78 19.56
CA SER A 56 -7.15 14.16 20.44
C SER A 56 -7.77 13.18 21.43
N LEU A 57 -6.92 12.33 22.03
CA LEU A 57 -7.22 11.40 23.12
C LEU A 57 -6.15 11.56 24.20
N ASN A 58 -6.54 11.53 25.47
CA ASN A 58 -5.57 11.55 26.57
C ASN A 58 -5.21 10.11 26.96
N PHE A 59 -3.92 9.79 26.92
CA PHE A 59 -3.35 8.55 27.42
C PHE A 59 -2.64 8.85 28.75
N VAL A 60 -3.07 8.20 29.83
CA VAL A 60 -2.53 8.43 31.17
C VAL A 60 -1.85 7.17 31.65
N VAL A 61 -0.62 7.34 32.13
CA VAL A 61 0.18 6.29 32.75
C VAL A 61 0.31 6.59 34.23
N HIS A 62 -0.10 5.65 35.07
CA HIS A 62 0.13 5.69 36.51
C HIS A 62 1.26 4.71 36.85
N THR A 63 2.35 5.20 37.43
CA THR A 63 3.56 4.42 37.76
C THR A 63 3.72 4.27 39.27
N GLY A 64 2.65 3.96 40.01
CA GLY A 64 2.63 3.76 41.48
C GLY A 64 2.98 4.98 42.36
N GLN A 65 3.94 5.80 41.95
CA GLN A 65 4.47 6.99 42.62
C GLN A 65 3.97 8.28 41.97
N THR A 66 3.69 8.26 40.67
CA THR A 66 3.28 9.43 39.88
C THR A 66 2.29 9.03 38.78
N SER A 67 1.61 10.03 38.22
CA SER A 67 0.79 9.88 37.02
C SER A 67 1.22 10.90 35.98
N LYS A 68 1.27 10.48 34.71
CA LYS A 68 1.58 11.38 33.60
C LYS A 68 0.55 11.21 32.48
N GLU A 69 0.06 12.34 31.98
CA GLU A 69 -0.91 12.42 30.90
C GLU A 69 -0.23 12.84 29.60
N TYR A 70 -0.58 12.17 28.51
CA TYR A 70 -0.09 12.43 27.16
C TYR A 70 -1.30 12.70 26.26
N SER A 71 -1.41 13.92 25.73
CA SER A 71 -2.49 14.28 24.80
C SER A 71 -2.08 13.92 23.37
N ILE A 72 -2.61 12.80 22.87
CA ILE A 72 -2.31 12.25 21.55
C ILE A 72 -3.28 12.86 20.53
N ARG A 73 -2.75 13.49 19.48
CA ARG A 73 -3.56 14.00 18.37
C ARG A 73 -3.86 12.88 17.39
N PHE A 74 -5.09 12.80 16.90
CA PHE A 74 -5.42 11.87 15.84
C PHE A 74 -4.80 12.28 14.50
N ASN A 75 -4.41 11.28 13.70
CA ASN A 75 -4.21 11.46 12.27
C ASN A 75 -5.55 11.79 11.58
N HIS A 76 -5.49 12.18 10.30
CA HIS A 76 -6.70 12.43 9.53
C HIS A 76 -7.58 11.18 9.51
N TYR A 77 -8.82 11.29 9.99
CA TYR A 77 -9.77 10.18 10.01
C TYR A 77 -10.00 9.62 8.58
N PRO A 78 -10.10 8.30 8.38
CA PRO A 78 -10.07 7.20 9.36
C PRO A 78 -8.68 6.55 9.56
N LEU A 79 -7.59 7.26 9.24
CA LEU A 79 -6.25 6.68 9.26
C LEU A 79 -5.82 6.26 10.68
N LEU A 80 -5.05 5.17 10.74
CA LEU A 80 -4.41 4.70 11.96
C LEU A 80 -3.57 5.83 12.59
N THR A 81 -3.81 6.10 13.87
CA THR A 81 -2.94 6.93 14.68
C THR A 81 -1.99 6.03 15.46
N GLU A 82 -0.72 6.01 15.06
CA GLU A 82 0.34 5.25 15.74
C GLU A 82 1.36 6.18 16.38
N VAL A 83 1.64 6.00 17.68
CA VAL A 83 2.54 6.87 18.44
C VAL A 83 3.48 6.10 19.37
N TRP A 84 4.63 6.70 19.64
CA TRP A 84 5.66 6.22 20.56
C TRP A 84 5.88 7.23 21.69
N ILE A 85 5.81 6.75 22.93
CA ILE A 85 5.88 7.53 24.17
C ILE A 85 6.95 6.93 25.08
N LEU A 86 7.78 7.77 25.68
CA LEU A 86 8.89 7.37 26.53
C LEU A 86 8.74 7.95 27.94
N GLU A 87 8.92 7.10 28.96
CA GLU A 87 8.94 7.56 30.35
C GLU A 87 10.03 8.61 30.57
N GLY A 88 9.64 9.75 31.14
CA GLY A 88 10.52 10.88 31.39
C GLY A 88 10.67 11.86 30.22
N ASP A 89 10.20 11.51 29.02
CA ASP A 89 10.13 12.43 27.88
C ASP A 89 8.74 13.10 27.84
N ASP A 90 8.69 14.40 27.58
CA ASP A 90 7.42 15.16 27.40
C ASP A 90 6.91 15.10 25.96
N ARG A 91 7.73 14.59 25.03
CA ARG A 91 7.39 14.49 23.61
C ARG A 91 6.61 13.21 23.31
N ILE A 92 5.63 13.33 22.42
CA ILE A 92 4.95 12.21 21.78
C ILE A 92 5.48 12.13 20.35
N TYR A 93 6.00 10.97 19.97
CA TYR A 93 6.57 10.75 18.65
C TYR A 93 5.54 10.05 17.76
N TYR A 94 5.35 10.55 16.54
CA TYR A 94 4.44 9.97 15.52
C TYR A 94 5.21 9.13 14.48
N SER A 95 6.46 8.81 14.80
CA SER A 95 7.33 7.95 14.01
C SER A 95 8.34 7.30 14.96
N GLU A 96 8.63 6.04 14.71
CA GLU A 96 9.57 5.23 15.49
C GLU A 96 10.99 5.84 15.53
N ASN A 97 11.53 6.26 14.39
CA ASN A 97 12.93 6.71 14.28
C ASN A 97 13.27 7.85 15.26
N PRO A 98 12.45 8.92 15.36
CA PRO A 98 12.59 9.91 16.43
C PRO A 98 12.55 9.36 17.85
N ALA A 99 11.66 8.41 18.11
CA ALA A 99 11.49 7.85 19.45
C ALA A 99 12.71 7.03 19.87
N ILE A 100 13.24 6.18 18.98
CA ILE A 100 14.42 5.37 19.29
C ILE A 100 15.72 6.19 19.34
N ALA A 101 15.75 7.38 18.72
CA ALA A 101 16.85 8.32 18.87
C ALA A 101 16.83 9.11 20.20
N SER A 102 15.69 9.10 20.90
CA SER A 102 15.53 9.82 22.17
C SER A 102 16.47 9.27 23.26
N PRO A 103 17.12 10.13 24.07
CA PRO A 103 17.91 9.69 25.22
C PRO A 103 17.07 8.97 26.27
N PHE A 104 15.74 9.04 26.20
CA PHE A 104 14.83 8.33 27.10
C PHE A 104 14.59 6.87 26.68
N TYR A 105 15.04 6.44 25.50
CA TYR A 105 14.93 5.05 25.06
C TYR A 105 16.10 4.21 25.60
N LYS A 106 15.84 3.01 26.14
CA LYS A 106 16.91 2.16 26.73
C LYS A 106 17.95 1.72 25.70
N ASN A 107 17.51 1.46 24.47
CA ASN A 107 18.35 1.01 23.36
C ASN A 107 18.60 2.16 22.37
N GLN A 108 18.89 3.36 22.88
CA GLN A 108 19.00 4.59 22.09
C GLN A 108 19.88 4.38 20.84
N ASN A 109 19.35 4.76 19.68
CA ASN A 109 20.09 4.84 18.42
C ASN A 109 20.11 6.30 17.93
N PRO A 110 21.13 7.10 18.28
CA PRO A 110 21.20 8.51 17.93
C PRO A 110 21.24 8.75 16.41
N PHE A 111 21.58 7.73 15.61
CA PHE A 111 21.65 7.80 14.15
C PHE A 111 20.39 7.24 13.46
N ALA A 112 19.31 6.97 14.19
CA ALA A 112 18.06 6.45 13.61
C ALA A 112 17.46 7.38 12.54
N PHE A 113 17.80 8.67 12.57
CA PHE A 113 17.40 9.66 11.57
C PHE A 113 18.24 9.66 10.29
N ASP A 114 19.49 9.20 10.34
CA ASP A 114 20.47 9.41 9.26
C ASP A 114 20.13 8.59 8.01
N LYS A 115 19.34 7.52 8.15
CA LYS A 115 18.96 6.65 7.02
C LYS A 115 17.87 7.23 6.13
N ALA A 116 17.15 8.29 6.50
CA ALA A 116 16.01 8.78 5.70
C ALA A 116 16.08 10.26 5.30
N ILE A 117 16.90 11.07 5.98
CA ILE A 117 16.90 12.53 5.77
C ILE A 117 17.88 12.98 4.69
N ASN A 118 18.91 12.18 4.38
CA ASN A 118 19.85 12.46 3.29
C ASN A 118 19.64 11.48 2.12
N SER A 119 18.61 11.74 1.31
CA SER A 119 18.26 10.90 0.16
C SER A 119 19.41 10.70 -0.82
N ALA A 120 20.27 11.70 -1.01
CA ALA A 120 21.44 11.59 -1.89
C ALA A 120 22.49 10.61 -1.35
N SER A 121 22.80 10.67 -0.05
CA SER A 121 23.72 9.71 0.57
C SER A 121 23.12 8.30 0.63
N PHE A 122 21.82 8.21 0.85
CA PHE A 122 21.09 6.95 0.85
C PHE A 122 21.14 6.29 -0.53
N ASP A 123 20.78 7.05 -1.57
CA ASP A 123 20.83 6.60 -2.96
C ASP A 123 22.25 6.21 -3.38
N HIS A 124 23.25 7.01 -3.05
CA HIS A 124 24.65 6.68 -3.34
C HIS A 124 25.14 5.38 -2.68
N HIS A 125 24.57 4.99 -1.54
CA HIS A 125 24.97 3.77 -0.83
C HIS A 125 24.15 2.55 -1.26
N TRP A 126 22.82 2.69 -1.38
CA TRP A 126 21.90 1.57 -1.61
C TRP A 126 21.24 1.56 -2.98
N GLY A 127 21.41 2.60 -3.79
CA GLY A 127 20.78 2.76 -5.09
C GLY A 127 21.05 1.56 -5.98
N TYR A 128 20.00 1.10 -6.66
CA TYR A 128 20.00 -0.07 -7.52
C TYR A 128 19.25 0.25 -8.81
N GLN A 129 19.80 -0.21 -9.94
CA GLN A 129 19.26 0.05 -11.28
C GLN A 129 18.98 -1.23 -12.07
N GLY A 130 18.96 -2.38 -11.42
CA GLY A 130 18.55 -3.64 -12.05
C GLY A 130 17.05 -3.89 -11.94
N GLU A 131 16.64 -5.09 -12.36
CA GLU A 131 15.23 -5.47 -12.36
C GLU A 131 14.72 -5.78 -10.94
N LEU A 132 13.47 -5.39 -10.68
CA LEU A 132 12.73 -5.58 -9.44
C LEU A 132 11.34 -6.12 -9.76
N GLY A 133 10.69 -6.72 -8.76
CA GLY A 133 9.39 -7.35 -8.92
C GLY A 133 9.46 -8.88 -9.00
N CYS A 134 8.36 -9.47 -9.47
CA CYS A 134 8.26 -10.90 -9.80
C CYS A 134 8.17 -11.09 -11.31
N ARG A 135 9.04 -11.92 -11.87
CA ARG A 135 9.01 -12.36 -13.26
C ARG A 135 8.98 -13.88 -13.34
N VAL A 136 8.36 -14.39 -14.39
CA VAL A 136 8.30 -15.82 -14.67
C VAL A 136 8.99 -16.07 -16.00
N GLU A 137 10.05 -16.87 -15.98
CA GLU A 137 10.85 -17.29 -17.14
C GLU A 137 11.03 -18.81 -17.07
N ASP A 138 10.79 -19.53 -18.16
CA ASP A 138 10.94 -21.00 -18.22
C ASP A 138 10.26 -21.78 -17.06
N ASN A 139 9.06 -21.35 -16.65
CA ASN A 139 8.31 -21.85 -15.49
C ASN A 139 9.01 -21.70 -14.14
N GLN A 140 9.99 -20.80 -14.04
CA GLN A 140 10.65 -20.42 -12.79
C GLN A 140 10.23 -19.00 -12.42
N ALA A 141 9.99 -18.76 -11.13
CA ALA A 141 9.66 -17.44 -10.63
C ALA A 141 10.90 -16.80 -10.00
N HIS A 142 11.25 -15.60 -10.47
CA HIS A 142 12.34 -14.79 -9.95
C HIS A 142 11.74 -13.59 -9.21
N PHE A 143 12.09 -13.45 -7.94
CA PHE A 143 11.64 -12.36 -7.07
C PHE A 143 12.82 -11.47 -6.71
N SER A 144 12.64 -10.16 -6.84
CA SER A 144 13.62 -9.15 -6.47
C SER A 144 12.95 -7.97 -5.76
N LEU A 145 13.32 -7.74 -4.49
CA LEU A 145 12.82 -6.63 -3.68
C LEU A 145 13.98 -5.76 -3.19
N TRP A 146 13.90 -4.46 -3.44
CA TRP A 146 14.81 -3.50 -2.83
C TRP A 146 14.31 -3.11 -1.44
N SER A 147 15.02 -3.57 -0.42
CA SER A 147 14.71 -3.30 0.99
C SER A 147 16.00 -3.22 1.82
N PRO A 148 16.80 -2.15 1.63
CA PRO A 148 18.16 -2.06 2.19
C PRO A 148 18.22 -2.03 3.72
N THR A 149 17.14 -1.60 4.37
CA THR A 149 17.07 -1.50 5.84
C THR A 149 16.49 -2.75 6.50
N ALA A 150 15.94 -3.69 5.72
CA ALA A 150 15.46 -4.96 6.24
C ALA A 150 16.60 -5.84 6.75
N THR A 151 16.27 -6.67 7.73
CA THR A 151 17.15 -7.70 8.29
C THR A 151 16.84 -9.09 7.73
N GLU A 152 15.61 -9.32 7.29
CA GLU A 152 15.15 -10.56 6.66
C GLU A 152 13.97 -10.24 5.73
N VAL A 153 13.85 -10.98 4.63
CA VAL A 153 12.72 -10.90 3.70
C VAL A 153 12.32 -12.30 3.29
N GLN A 154 11.04 -12.59 3.37
CA GLN A 154 10.44 -13.82 2.88
C GLN A 154 9.38 -13.53 1.81
N VAL A 155 9.20 -14.45 0.87
CA VAL A 155 8.06 -14.49 -0.05
C VAL A 155 7.03 -15.45 0.52
N VAL A 156 5.85 -14.94 0.88
CA VAL A 156 4.70 -15.73 1.33
C VAL A 156 3.78 -15.93 0.13
N VAL A 157 3.68 -17.17 -0.36
CA VAL A 157 2.88 -17.55 -1.54
C VAL A 157 1.58 -18.20 -1.08
N TYR A 158 0.48 -17.84 -1.73
CA TYR A 158 -0.88 -18.32 -1.46
C TYR A 158 -1.36 -19.25 -2.56
N GLU A 159 -2.30 -20.15 -2.25
CA GLU A 159 -2.76 -21.17 -3.21
C GLU A 159 -3.41 -20.60 -4.48
N SER A 160 -4.06 -19.44 -4.37
CA SER A 160 -4.77 -18.77 -5.48
C SER A 160 -4.85 -17.25 -5.27
N ALA A 161 -5.56 -16.55 -6.16
CA ALA A 161 -5.85 -15.12 -6.06
C ALA A 161 -7.05 -14.76 -5.17
N ALA A 162 -7.79 -15.75 -4.64
CA ALA A 162 -8.89 -15.47 -3.72
C ALA A 162 -8.38 -14.79 -2.43
N ASN A 163 -9.13 -13.83 -1.90
CA ASN A 163 -8.71 -13.04 -0.74
C ASN A 163 -8.50 -13.91 0.52
N ASP A 164 -9.25 -15.01 0.63
CA ASP A 164 -9.20 -15.97 1.73
C ASP A 164 -8.30 -17.19 1.43
N ALA A 165 -7.60 -17.20 0.29
CA ALA A 165 -6.73 -18.32 -0.07
C ALA A 165 -5.67 -18.54 1.03
N PRO A 166 -5.43 -19.80 1.46
CA PRO A 166 -4.45 -20.12 2.49
C PRO A 166 -3.03 -19.93 1.97
N VAL A 167 -2.09 -19.79 2.93
CA VAL A 167 -0.66 -19.81 2.62
C VAL A 167 -0.32 -21.19 2.09
N TRP A 168 0.25 -21.22 0.89
CA TRP A 168 0.76 -22.43 0.26
C TRP A 168 2.17 -22.73 0.75
N LYS A 169 3.08 -21.75 0.68
CA LYS A 169 4.48 -21.89 1.10
C LYS A 169 5.14 -20.54 1.35
N THR A 170 6.14 -20.52 2.22
CA THR A 170 6.99 -19.36 2.48
C THR A 170 8.43 -19.68 2.09
N PHE A 171 9.11 -18.73 1.47
CA PHE A 171 10.49 -18.88 1.01
C PHE A 171 11.36 -17.73 1.53
N GLU A 172 12.54 -18.06 2.04
CA GLU A 172 13.55 -17.09 2.45
C GLU A 172 14.23 -16.46 1.23
N MET A 173 14.32 -15.13 1.21
CA MET A 173 15.11 -14.41 0.20
C MET A 173 16.55 -14.20 0.68
N LYS A 174 17.47 -14.12 -0.29
CA LYS A 174 18.88 -13.84 -0.03
C LYS A 174 19.21 -12.40 -0.33
N ARG A 175 19.85 -11.73 0.62
CA ARG A 175 20.38 -10.38 0.44
C ARG A 175 21.62 -10.40 -0.45
N GLY A 176 21.69 -9.48 -1.42
CA GLY A 176 22.88 -9.25 -2.22
C GLY A 176 24.05 -8.73 -1.38
N ASN A 177 25.27 -8.96 -1.86
CA ASN A 177 26.50 -8.66 -1.13
C ASN A 177 27.55 -7.89 -1.97
N SER A 178 27.19 -7.45 -3.18
CA SER A 178 28.08 -6.67 -4.05
C SER A 178 27.81 -5.18 -3.85
N TYR A 179 28.76 -4.47 -3.24
CA TYR A 179 28.72 -3.01 -3.14
C TYR A 179 29.39 -2.37 -4.36
N SER A 180 28.73 -1.38 -4.94
CA SER A 180 29.29 -0.58 -6.03
C SER A 180 28.74 0.85 -5.98
N TYR A 181 29.57 1.82 -6.38
CA TYR A 181 29.11 3.18 -6.67
C TYR A 181 28.30 3.28 -7.97
N ASN A 182 28.39 2.25 -8.83
CA ASN A 182 27.52 2.12 -9.98
C ASN A 182 26.26 1.34 -9.58
N HIS A 183 25.10 1.99 -9.60
CA HIS A 183 23.81 1.39 -9.20
C HIS A 183 23.45 0.13 -9.99
N LYS A 184 24.01 -0.06 -11.20
CA LYS A 184 23.80 -1.30 -11.98
C LYS A 184 24.39 -2.54 -11.33
N ASP A 185 25.48 -2.37 -10.57
CA ASP A 185 26.25 -3.47 -9.98
C ASP A 185 26.06 -3.56 -8.45
N ASN A 186 25.30 -2.62 -7.88
CA ASN A 186 25.12 -2.46 -6.44
C ASN A 186 23.92 -3.27 -5.92
N THR A 187 24.17 -4.40 -5.27
CA THR A 187 23.12 -5.33 -4.81
C THR A 187 22.95 -5.39 -3.29
N ILE A 188 23.74 -4.63 -2.52
CA ILE A 188 23.68 -4.69 -1.04
C ILE A 188 22.33 -4.28 -0.42
N GLY A 189 21.46 -3.65 -1.20
CA GLY A 189 20.09 -3.28 -0.82
C GLY A 189 19.00 -4.21 -1.35
N VAL A 190 19.35 -5.21 -2.15
CA VAL A 190 18.41 -6.05 -2.90
C VAL A 190 18.30 -7.43 -2.25
N TRP A 191 17.08 -7.91 -2.12
CA TRP A 191 16.74 -9.27 -1.73
C TRP A 191 16.27 -10.02 -2.96
N SER A 192 16.79 -11.23 -3.17
CA SER A 192 16.51 -12.04 -4.36
C SER A 192 16.17 -13.48 -4.00
N LEU A 193 15.30 -14.10 -4.81
CA LEU A 193 14.92 -15.50 -4.68
C LEU A 193 14.52 -16.03 -6.07
N ASP A 194 15.09 -17.19 -6.42
CA ASP A 194 14.68 -17.98 -7.58
C ASP A 194 13.95 -19.22 -7.08
N VAL A 195 12.77 -19.50 -7.64
CA VAL A 195 11.95 -20.66 -7.30
C VAL A 195 11.72 -21.51 -8.54
N GLU A 196 12.26 -22.73 -8.53
CA GLU A 196 12.10 -23.74 -9.58
C GLU A 196 10.76 -24.51 -9.44
N GLU A 197 9.67 -23.78 -9.21
CA GLU A 197 8.31 -24.34 -9.10
C GLU A 197 7.35 -23.50 -9.94
N ASP A 198 6.32 -24.12 -10.52
CA ASP A 198 5.28 -23.40 -11.25
C ASP A 198 4.36 -22.67 -10.26
N LEU A 199 4.54 -21.36 -10.18
CA LEU A 199 3.76 -20.47 -9.31
C LEU A 199 2.72 -19.64 -10.09
N VAL A 200 2.54 -19.88 -11.39
CA VAL A 200 1.61 -19.11 -12.23
C VAL A 200 0.18 -19.24 -11.68
N GLY A 201 -0.54 -18.12 -11.63
CA GLY A 201 -1.91 -18.05 -11.10
C GLY A 201 -2.00 -18.00 -9.56
N LYS A 202 -0.88 -18.12 -8.85
CA LYS A 202 -0.81 -17.87 -7.41
C LYS A 202 -0.65 -16.38 -7.11
N THR A 203 -0.80 -16.03 -5.83
CA THR A 203 -0.49 -14.69 -5.34
C THR A 203 0.57 -14.74 -4.24
N TYR A 204 1.24 -13.63 -3.98
CA TYR A 204 2.26 -13.52 -2.95
C TYR A 204 2.26 -12.16 -2.25
N GLN A 205 2.91 -12.13 -1.09
CA GLN A 205 3.30 -10.92 -0.36
C GLN A 205 4.76 -11.07 0.09
N TYR A 206 5.45 -9.96 0.30
CA TYR A 206 6.70 -9.98 1.05
C TYR A 206 6.41 -9.82 2.54
N GLN A 207 6.94 -10.73 3.33
CA GLN A 207 7.10 -10.53 4.76
C GLN A 207 8.47 -9.91 5.00
N VAL A 208 8.48 -8.65 5.40
CA VAL A 208 9.70 -7.86 5.57
C VAL A 208 9.93 -7.65 7.06
N GLN A 209 11.08 -8.11 7.55
CA GLN A 209 11.53 -7.91 8.92
C GLN A 209 12.51 -6.75 8.97
N PHE A 210 12.27 -5.83 9.88
CA PHE A 210 13.22 -4.80 10.31
C PHE A 210 13.70 -5.13 11.72
N PRO A 211 14.71 -4.43 12.28
CA PRO A 211 15.21 -4.72 13.64
C PRO A 211 14.15 -4.72 14.74
N HIS A 212 13.00 -4.13 14.45
CA HIS A 212 12.01 -3.68 15.43
C HIS A 212 10.57 -4.01 15.02
N HIS A 213 10.22 -3.99 13.75
CA HIS A 213 8.88 -4.36 13.31
C HIS A 213 8.93 -5.33 12.14
N GLN A 214 7.83 -6.06 11.97
CA GLN A 214 7.57 -6.91 10.82
C GLN A 214 6.34 -6.39 10.09
N THR A 215 6.34 -6.46 8.77
CA THR A 215 5.18 -6.11 7.96
C THR A 215 4.98 -7.08 6.81
N LEU A 216 3.72 -7.24 6.39
CA LEU A 216 3.35 -7.89 5.14
C LEU A 216 3.00 -6.79 4.14
N THR A 217 3.64 -6.83 2.98
CA THR A 217 3.39 -5.88 1.89
C THR A 217 3.19 -6.60 0.57
N ARG A 218 2.34 -6.02 -0.28
CA ARG A 218 2.37 -6.33 -1.71
C ARG A 218 3.69 -5.89 -2.32
N ASP A 219 4.07 -6.47 -3.45
CA ASP A 219 5.20 -6.02 -4.24
C ASP A 219 4.90 -4.64 -4.85
N PRO A 220 5.73 -3.60 -4.60
CA PRO A 220 5.58 -2.29 -5.23
C PRO A 220 5.65 -2.32 -6.77
N TYR A 221 6.30 -3.34 -7.34
CA TYR A 221 6.46 -3.57 -8.78
C TYR A 221 5.42 -4.54 -9.34
N THR A 222 4.38 -4.86 -8.57
CA THR A 222 3.32 -5.76 -9.04
C THR A 222 2.57 -5.17 -10.23
N ILE A 223 2.26 -6.04 -11.19
CA ILE A 223 1.50 -5.67 -12.40
C ILE A 223 0.04 -6.16 -12.35
N ALA A 224 -0.29 -6.99 -11.37
CA ALA A 224 -1.63 -7.49 -11.11
C ALA A 224 -1.77 -7.85 -9.62
N THR A 225 -3.00 -7.83 -9.11
CA THR A 225 -3.27 -8.03 -7.68
C THR A 225 -4.45 -8.97 -7.44
N SER A 226 -4.58 -9.45 -6.20
CA SER A 226 -5.82 -10.06 -5.70
C SER A 226 -7.01 -9.08 -5.79
N PRO A 227 -8.27 -9.54 -5.74
CA PRO A 227 -9.44 -8.67 -5.80
C PRO A 227 -9.41 -7.48 -4.83
N ASP A 228 -8.91 -7.68 -3.61
CA ASP A 228 -8.76 -6.64 -2.59
C ASP A 228 -7.52 -5.74 -2.75
N GLY A 229 -6.63 -6.02 -3.71
CA GLY A 229 -5.41 -5.25 -3.97
C GLY A 229 -4.24 -5.53 -3.01
N LYS A 230 -4.39 -6.45 -2.05
CA LYS A 230 -3.41 -6.66 -0.96
C LYS A 230 -2.30 -7.64 -1.31
N ARG A 231 -2.50 -8.53 -2.28
CA ARG A 231 -1.52 -9.53 -2.72
C ARG A 231 -1.13 -9.29 -4.17
N SER A 232 0.11 -9.56 -4.50
CA SER A 232 0.65 -9.48 -5.86
C SER A 232 0.39 -10.79 -6.60
N ALA A 233 -0.06 -10.73 -7.85
CA ALA A 233 -0.29 -11.93 -8.67
C ALA A 233 0.97 -12.34 -9.43
N ILE A 234 1.17 -13.65 -9.56
CA ILE A 234 2.28 -14.25 -10.33
C ILE A 234 1.73 -14.62 -11.70
N LEU A 235 2.16 -13.87 -12.72
CA LEU A 235 1.66 -14.01 -14.08
C LEU A 235 2.77 -14.49 -15.02
N SER A 236 2.42 -15.46 -15.87
CA SER A 236 3.22 -15.90 -17.00
C SER A 236 3.29 -14.83 -18.10
N HIS A 237 4.18 -15.00 -19.08
CA HIS A 237 4.21 -14.12 -20.25
C HIS A 237 2.89 -14.16 -21.04
N VAL A 238 2.24 -15.32 -21.13
CA VAL A 238 1.01 -15.53 -21.92
C VAL A 238 -0.15 -14.70 -21.40
N GLU A 239 -0.36 -14.67 -20.08
CA GLU A 239 -1.44 -13.91 -19.44
C GLU A 239 -1.29 -12.39 -19.59
N LYS A 240 -0.09 -11.92 -19.93
CA LYS A 240 0.21 -10.49 -20.16
C LYS A 240 -0.05 -10.07 -21.60
N GLN A 241 -0.34 -11.02 -22.51
CA GLN A 241 -0.58 -10.73 -23.91
C GLN A 241 -2.08 -10.57 -24.21
N VAL A 242 -2.40 -9.62 -25.07
CA VAL A 242 -3.72 -9.47 -25.67
C VAL A 242 -3.61 -9.90 -27.13
N GLU A 243 -4.45 -10.83 -27.56
CA GLU A 243 -4.40 -11.36 -28.92
C GLU A 243 -4.58 -10.23 -29.95
N ASN A 244 -3.74 -10.23 -30.99
CA ASN A 244 -3.75 -9.23 -32.06
C ASN A 244 -3.49 -7.78 -31.59
N PHE A 245 -2.92 -7.60 -30.40
CA PHE A 245 -2.54 -6.29 -29.89
C PHE A 245 -1.01 -6.20 -29.74
N GLU A 246 -0.42 -5.19 -30.37
CA GLU A 246 0.98 -4.84 -30.20
C GLU A 246 1.10 -3.36 -29.88
N VAL A 247 1.89 -3.03 -28.86
CA VAL A 247 2.22 -1.64 -28.57
C VAL A 247 3.22 -1.15 -29.64
N LYS A 248 2.83 -0.14 -30.41
CA LYS A 248 3.73 0.52 -31.36
C LYS A 248 4.27 1.83 -30.80
N HIS A 249 5.52 2.14 -31.13
CA HIS A 249 6.23 3.35 -30.71
C HIS A 249 6.87 4.06 -31.89
N GLY A 250 7.36 5.28 -31.67
CA GLY A 250 8.09 6.04 -32.69
C GLY A 250 7.30 6.21 -33.99
N SER A 251 7.92 5.85 -35.12
CA SER A 251 7.33 5.94 -36.45
C SER A 251 6.20 4.93 -36.71
N GLU A 252 6.13 3.83 -35.96
CA GLU A 252 5.03 2.85 -36.09
C GLU A 252 3.75 3.32 -35.38
N ALA A 253 3.84 4.28 -34.45
CA ALA A 253 2.69 4.85 -33.74
C ALA A 253 1.97 5.92 -34.58
N THR A 254 1.43 5.51 -35.73
CA THR A 254 0.83 6.40 -36.75
C THR A 254 -0.36 7.23 -36.28
N TRP A 255 -0.96 6.88 -35.13
CA TRP A 255 -2.03 7.64 -34.48
C TRP A 255 -1.54 8.86 -33.68
N ARG A 256 -0.23 8.99 -33.44
CA ARG A 256 0.33 10.15 -32.73
C ARG A 256 0.30 11.39 -33.63
N LEU A 257 -0.04 12.53 -33.04
CA LEU A 257 -0.02 13.80 -33.75
C LEU A 257 1.40 14.34 -33.87
N GLU A 258 1.77 14.84 -35.05
CA GLU A 258 3.02 15.59 -35.24
C GLU A 258 3.03 16.91 -34.44
N ASN A 259 1.86 17.54 -34.30
CA ASN A 259 1.68 18.76 -33.53
C ASN A 259 0.71 18.50 -32.36
N PRO A 260 1.17 18.58 -31.10
CA PRO A 260 0.33 18.35 -29.92
C PRO A 260 -0.83 19.34 -29.81
N CYS A 261 -0.76 20.54 -30.41
CA CYS A 261 -1.88 21.49 -30.43
C CYS A 261 -3.09 21.01 -31.25
N LYS A 262 -2.98 19.91 -32.00
CA LYS A 262 -4.10 19.28 -32.71
C LYS A 262 -4.83 18.24 -31.84
N ALA A 263 -4.40 18.05 -30.58
CA ALA A 263 -5.07 17.13 -29.66
C ALA A 263 -6.40 17.75 -29.20
N VAL A 264 -7.47 17.00 -29.39
CA VAL A 264 -8.80 17.27 -28.86
C VAL A 264 -9.11 16.11 -27.93
N ILE A 265 -8.95 16.37 -26.63
CA ILE A 265 -8.93 15.35 -25.58
C ILE A 265 -10.30 15.29 -24.92
N CYS A 266 -10.85 14.08 -24.80
CA CYS A 266 -12.00 13.79 -23.95
C CYS A 266 -11.52 13.10 -22.66
N GLU A 267 -11.67 13.77 -21.52
CA GLU A 267 -11.49 13.12 -20.22
C GLU A 267 -12.72 12.29 -19.86
N MET A 268 -12.52 11.06 -19.38
CA MET A 268 -13.61 10.19 -18.94
C MET A 268 -13.20 9.23 -17.82
N HIS A 269 -14.21 8.79 -17.07
CA HIS A 269 -14.11 7.69 -16.11
C HIS A 269 -14.72 6.41 -16.70
N ILE A 270 -14.06 5.27 -16.55
CA ILE A 270 -14.51 3.98 -17.12
C ILE A 270 -15.90 3.59 -16.62
N ARG A 271 -16.17 3.79 -15.33
CA ARG A 271 -17.48 3.50 -14.76
C ARG A 271 -18.55 4.42 -15.35
N ASP A 272 -18.28 5.71 -15.38
CA ASP A 272 -19.29 6.75 -15.61
C ASP A 272 -19.77 6.74 -17.06
N LEU A 273 -18.85 6.40 -17.98
CA LEU A 273 -19.14 6.30 -19.41
C LEU A 273 -20.33 5.36 -19.69
N THR A 274 -20.46 4.27 -18.94
CA THR A 274 -21.37 3.17 -19.31
C THR A 274 -22.27 2.65 -18.18
N LYS A 275 -22.13 3.13 -16.93
CA LYS A 275 -22.90 2.59 -15.79
C LYS A 275 -24.41 2.79 -15.89
N SER A 276 -24.85 3.87 -16.56
CA SER A 276 -26.29 4.13 -16.75
C SER A 276 -26.96 3.01 -17.56
N PRO A 277 -28.18 2.56 -17.19
CA PRO A 277 -28.96 1.64 -18.01
C PRO A 277 -29.27 2.18 -19.41
N THR A 278 -29.28 3.50 -19.60
CA THR A 278 -29.53 4.16 -20.89
C THR A 278 -28.30 4.20 -21.80
N SER A 279 -27.16 3.68 -21.36
CA SER A 279 -25.93 3.61 -22.17
C SER A 279 -26.07 2.67 -23.36
N GLY A 280 -27.02 1.73 -23.34
CA GLY A 280 -27.15 0.70 -24.38
C GLY A 280 -26.08 -0.39 -24.30
N VAL A 281 -25.19 -0.35 -23.30
CA VAL A 281 -24.20 -1.39 -22.98
C VAL A 281 -24.90 -2.54 -22.26
N ASP A 282 -24.43 -3.77 -22.53
CA ASP A 282 -24.93 -4.98 -21.90
C ASP A 282 -24.81 -4.87 -20.38
N GLU A 283 -25.86 -5.24 -19.65
CA GLU A 283 -25.98 -4.98 -18.21
C GLU A 283 -24.76 -5.46 -17.40
N HIS A 284 -24.23 -6.64 -17.73
CA HIS A 284 -23.08 -7.25 -17.07
C HIS A 284 -21.73 -6.57 -17.40
N LEU A 285 -21.64 -5.77 -18.46
CA LEU A 285 -20.44 -5.05 -18.86
C LEU A 285 -20.43 -3.59 -18.40
N ARG A 286 -21.55 -3.06 -17.91
CA ARG A 286 -21.69 -1.64 -17.53
C ARG A 286 -20.69 -1.23 -16.45
N GLY A 287 -19.90 -0.22 -16.80
CA GLY A 287 -18.86 0.37 -15.95
C GLY A 287 -17.54 -0.40 -15.91
N THR A 288 -17.31 -1.30 -16.87
CA THR A 288 -16.06 -2.06 -17.05
C THR A 288 -15.28 -1.59 -18.28
N PHE A 289 -14.02 -2.00 -18.40
CA PHE A 289 -13.22 -1.75 -19.61
C PHE A 289 -13.86 -2.33 -20.87
N LEU A 290 -14.41 -3.55 -20.81
CA LEU A 290 -15.09 -4.18 -21.94
C LEU A 290 -16.39 -3.47 -22.30
N GLY A 291 -17.15 -2.98 -21.32
CA GLY A 291 -18.34 -2.18 -21.56
C GLY A 291 -18.03 -0.85 -22.25
N ALA A 292 -16.94 -0.19 -21.87
CA ALA A 292 -16.47 1.01 -22.56
C ALA A 292 -16.10 0.74 -24.03
N ALA A 293 -15.56 -0.44 -24.33
CA ALA A 293 -15.17 -0.89 -25.67
C ALA A 293 -16.32 -1.52 -26.49
N GLN A 294 -17.52 -1.70 -25.92
CA GLN A 294 -18.65 -2.30 -26.63
C GLN A 294 -19.09 -1.37 -27.79
N ALA A 295 -19.00 -1.87 -29.00
CA ALA A 295 -19.38 -1.13 -30.21
C ALA A 295 -20.89 -1.24 -30.51
N GLY A 296 -21.41 -0.27 -31.25
CA GLY A 296 -22.79 -0.24 -31.72
C GLY A 296 -23.82 0.09 -30.64
N THR A 297 -23.39 0.61 -29.50
CA THR A 297 -24.28 0.92 -28.38
C THR A 297 -25.07 2.20 -28.68
N VAL A 298 -26.37 2.18 -28.37
CA VAL A 298 -27.27 3.31 -28.60
C VAL A 298 -28.19 3.53 -27.40
N ASN A 299 -28.58 4.79 -27.19
CA ASN A 299 -29.63 5.12 -26.23
C ASN A 299 -31.04 4.86 -26.79
N GLN A 300 -32.07 5.11 -25.99
CA GLN A 300 -33.48 4.93 -26.37
C GLN A 300 -33.94 5.75 -27.60
N TYR A 301 -33.17 6.76 -28.00
CA TYR A 301 -33.44 7.60 -29.17
C TYR A 301 -32.62 7.18 -30.41
N GLY A 302 -31.87 6.08 -30.34
CA GLY A 302 -31.01 5.60 -31.41
C GLY A 302 -29.71 6.40 -31.59
N GLN A 303 -29.33 7.22 -30.60
CA GLN A 303 -28.07 7.96 -30.64
C GLN A 303 -26.94 7.08 -30.11
N SER A 304 -25.79 7.06 -30.82
CA SER A 304 -24.57 6.40 -30.39
C SER A 304 -24.16 6.83 -28.98
N THR A 305 -23.66 5.89 -28.18
CA THR A 305 -23.14 6.11 -26.82
C THR A 305 -21.68 5.61 -26.73
N ALA A 306 -21.08 5.64 -25.52
CA ALA A 306 -19.73 5.14 -25.25
C ALA A 306 -18.66 5.68 -26.23
N PHE A 307 -17.70 4.86 -26.67
CA PHE A 307 -16.65 5.31 -27.58
C PHE A 307 -17.14 5.68 -28.98
N ASP A 308 -18.24 5.10 -29.46
CA ASP A 308 -18.81 5.46 -30.76
C ASP A 308 -19.28 6.92 -30.77
N TYR A 309 -19.86 7.39 -29.66
CA TYR A 309 -20.22 8.78 -29.48
C TYR A 309 -19.00 9.71 -29.47
N ILE A 310 -17.97 9.36 -28.69
CA ILE A 310 -16.73 10.14 -28.57
C ILE A 310 -16.07 10.28 -29.95
N LYS A 311 -15.98 9.18 -30.70
CA LYS A 311 -15.45 9.17 -32.06
C LYS A 311 -16.29 10.03 -33.01
N LYS A 312 -17.63 9.96 -32.91
CA LYS A 312 -18.55 10.78 -33.73
C LYS A 312 -18.41 12.28 -33.48
N LEU A 313 -18.07 12.69 -32.25
CA LEU A 313 -17.81 14.09 -31.91
C LEU A 313 -16.47 14.62 -32.44
N GLY A 314 -15.58 13.74 -32.92
CA GLY A 314 -14.30 14.13 -33.50
C GLY A 314 -13.15 14.24 -32.49
N TYR A 315 -13.30 13.73 -31.27
CA TYR A 315 -12.18 13.57 -30.34
C TYR A 315 -11.17 12.57 -30.91
N ASN A 316 -9.88 12.89 -30.78
CA ASN A 316 -8.78 12.04 -31.26
C ASN A 316 -7.90 11.49 -30.11
N TYR A 317 -8.11 11.95 -28.88
CA TYR A 317 -7.51 11.41 -27.67
C TYR A 317 -8.56 11.21 -26.59
N VAL A 318 -8.41 10.11 -25.86
CA VAL A 318 -9.15 9.84 -24.64
C VAL A 318 -8.16 9.90 -23.48
N GLN A 319 -8.46 10.72 -22.48
CA GLN A 319 -7.78 10.72 -21.20
C GLN A 319 -8.63 9.93 -20.21
N LEU A 320 -8.14 8.76 -19.79
CA LEU A 320 -8.78 8.00 -18.73
C LEU A 320 -8.39 8.62 -17.39
N GLN A 321 -9.38 8.85 -16.53
CA GLN A 321 -9.16 8.98 -15.09
C GLN A 321 -8.44 7.72 -14.54
N PRO A 322 -7.84 7.76 -13.33
CA PRO A 322 -6.90 6.74 -12.89
C PRO A 322 -7.42 5.30 -13.05
N ILE A 323 -6.62 4.48 -13.72
CA ILE A 323 -6.90 3.05 -13.99
C ILE A 323 -5.92 2.11 -13.27
N ALA A 324 -4.96 2.65 -12.54
CA ALA A 324 -4.12 1.88 -11.65
C ALA A 324 -4.96 1.30 -10.49
N ASP A 325 -4.44 0.27 -9.83
CA ASP A 325 -5.06 -0.21 -8.60
C ASP A 325 -5.07 0.92 -7.56
N ARG A 326 -6.13 0.96 -6.75
CA ARG A 326 -6.39 2.02 -5.79
C ARG A 326 -7.02 1.46 -4.53
N HIS A 327 -7.05 2.25 -3.47
CA HIS A 327 -7.81 1.93 -2.27
C HIS A 327 -9.29 1.69 -2.59
N LYS A 328 -9.87 0.63 -2.04
CA LYS A 328 -11.26 0.22 -2.26
C LYS A 328 -12.02 0.28 -0.94
N GLU A 329 -13.13 1.00 -0.97
CA GLU A 329 -14.15 0.94 0.07
C GLU A 329 -15.30 0.05 -0.41
N TYR A 330 -15.95 -0.61 0.55
CA TYR A 330 -17.04 -1.54 0.30
C TYR A 330 -18.27 -1.10 1.09
N ASP A 331 -19.45 -1.23 0.48
CA ASP A 331 -20.72 -1.02 1.18
C ASP A 331 -21.12 -2.24 2.03
N GLU A 332 -22.25 -2.15 2.72
CA GLU A 332 -22.78 -3.20 3.61
C GLU A 332 -23.07 -4.52 2.86
N ASP A 333 -23.29 -4.46 1.56
CA ASP A 333 -23.55 -5.60 0.68
C ASP A 333 -22.26 -6.19 0.07
N GLY A 334 -21.09 -5.61 0.40
CA GLY A 334 -19.78 -6.05 -0.09
C GLY A 334 -19.46 -5.58 -1.52
N ASN A 335 -20.19 -4.59 -2.05
CA ASN A 335 -19.89 -4.00 -3.36
C ASN A 335 -18.88 -2.87 -3.23
N VAL A 336 -17.96 -2.79 -4.20
CA VAL A 336 -17.00 -1.67 -4.28
C VAL A 336 -17.77 -0.36 -4.53
N THR A 337 -17.57 0.60 -3.64
CA THR A 337 -18.21 1.93 -3.74
C THR A 337 -17.57 2.77 -4.86
N TYR A 338 -18.30 3.82 -5.26
CA TYR A 338 -17.79 4.76 -6.24
C TYR A 338 -16.58 5.52 -5.69
N ASN A 339 -15.50 5.59 -6.46
CA ASN A 339 -14.33 6.42 -6.20
C ASN A 339 -13.66 6.75 -7.55
N TRP A 340 -13.14 7.97 -7.69
CA TRP A 340 -12.50 8.47 -8.90
C TRP A 340 -11.15 7.84 -9.24
N GLY A 341 -10.44 7.20 -8.30
CA GLY A 341 -9.16 6.56 -8.60
C GLY A 341 -7.91 7.20 -7.99
N TYR A 342 -8.01 8.35 -7.31
CA TYR A 342 -6.85 9.15 -6.91
C TYR A 342 -6.17 8.72 -5.59
N ASP A 343 -6.47 7.51 -5.11
CA ASP A 343 -5.92 6.91 -3.90
C ASP A 343 -5.07 5.67 -4.23
N PRO A 344 -3.92 5.81 -4.92
CA PRO A 344 -3.12 4.70 -5.47
C PRO A 344 -2.45 3.79 -4.41
#